data_AF-A0A6V4W7Z2-F1
#
_entry.id   AF-A0A6V4W7Z2-F1
#
_cell.length_a   1.000
_cell.length_b   1.000
_cell.length_c   1.000
_cell.angle_alpha   90.00
_cell.angle_beta   90.00
_cell.angle_gamma   90.00
#
_symmetry.space_group_name_H-M   'P 1'
#
loop_
_entity.id
_entity.type
_entity.pdbx_description
1 polymer ?
#
loop_
_entity_poly.entity_id
_entity_poly.type
_entity_poly.pdbx_seq_one_letter_code
_entity_poly.pdbx_strand_id
1 'polypeptide(L)'
;MLARLVVLCLVAALQGASAFVSPMPVGRVATASRSSDIQMIRHGNRLKKLNKPADQRKALLRGLTTELIRHGRIKSTLRRCKEVRKTADHMVTLAKDGSLHARRQAIAYVYDKQLVHALFEQVPERYAERNGGYTRVLRDGYRRGDNSEMGVIELL
;
A
#
# COMPACT_ATOMS: atom_id res chain seq x y z
N MET A 1 19.12 -84.80 -18.36
CA MET A 1 18.31 -85.68 -17.49
C MET A 1 17.76 -84.82 -16.36
N LEU A 2 16.54 -84.28 -16.52
CA LEU A 2 15.33 -84.75 -15.81
C LEU A 2 15.52 -84.65 -14.28
N ALA A 3 15.18 -83.53 -13.66
CA ALA A 3 13.83 -83.18 -13.18
C ALA A 3 13.32 -84.12 -12.07
N ARG A 4 12.97 -83.54 -10.91
CA ARG A 4 12.19 -84.02 -9.73
C ARG A 4 12.90 -83.56 -8.44
N LEU A 5 12.31 -83.04 -7.37
CA LEU A 5 10.92 -82.93 -6.88
C LEU A 5 11.06 -82.01 -5.64
N VAL A 6 10.61 -80.74 -5.66
CA VAL A 6 9.40 -80.26 -4.97
C VAL A 6 9.00 -81.08 -3.73
N VAL A 7 9.27 -80.57 -2.50
CA VAL A 7 8.39 -80.58 -1.30
C VAL A 7 9.01 -79.55 -0.31
N LEU A 8 8.48 -78.33 -0.15
CA LEU A 8 7.38 -77.87 0.73
C LEU A 8 7.81 -77.62 2.21
N CYS A 9 7.21 -76.56 2.78
CA CYS A 9 7.19 -76.11 4.19
C CYS A 9 8.26 -75.08 4.63
N LEU A 10 8.00 -73.77 4.65
CA LEU A 10 7.07 -72.99 5.51
C LEU A 10 7.68 -72.60 6.87
N VAL A 11 8.45 -71.50 6.90
CA VAL A 11 8.68 -70.57 8.05
C VAL A 11 9.23 -69.27 7.42
N ALA A 12 8.46 -68.25 7.03
CA ALA A 12 7.72 -67.24 7.82
C ALA A 12 8.59 -66.46 8.84
N ALA A 13 8.48 -65.12 8.81
CA ALA A 13 9.18 -64.09 9.61
C ALA A 13 10.59 -63.71 9.08
N LEU A 14 10.81 -62.65 8.29
CA LEU A 14 10.27 -61.29 8.31
C LEU A 14 10.38 -60.60 9.68
N GLN A 15 11.30 -59.62 9.72
CA GLN A 15 11.37 -58.43 10.59
C GLN A 15 12.23 -58.49 11.87
N GLY A 16 13.36 -57.77 11.80
CA GLY A 16 13.57 -56.59 12.67
C GLY A 16 14.42 -56.77 13.93
N ALA A 17 15.51 -56.01 14.02
CA ALA A 17 15.91 -55.19 15.18
C ALA A 17 17.35 -54.66 15.02
N SER A 18 17.56 -53.68 14.15
CA SER A 18 18.73 -52.81 14.24
C SER A 18 18.48 -51.77 15.34
N ALA A 19 19.43 -51.66 16.26
CA ALA A 19 19.42 -50.75 17.40
C ALA A 19 19.10 -49.30 16.99
N PHE A 20 17.98 -48.78 17.48
CA PHE A 20 17.62 -47.36 17.44
C PHE A 20 17.43 -46.90 18.89
N VAL A 21 18.53 -46.52 19.54
CA VAL A 21 18.47 -45.81 20.82
C VAL A 21 18.11 -44.36 20.52
N SER A 22 16.83 -44.02 20.69
CA SER A 22 16.36 -42.63 20.66
C SER A 22 16.71 -41.95 22.00
N PRO A 23 17.34 -40.76 22.01
CA PRO A 23 17.43 -39.99 23.24
C PRO A 23 16.03 -39.55 23.67
N MET A 24 15.69 -39.79 24.94
CA MET A 24 14.43 -39.33 25.52
C MET A 24 14.35 -37.80 25.43
N PRO A 25 13.22 -37.22 24.99
CA PRO A 25 13.04 -35.78 25.05
C PRO A 25 12.82 -35.36 26.50
N VAL A 26 13.86 -34.81 27.13
CA VAL A 26 13.75 -34.12 28.41
C VAL A 26 12.85 -32.90 28.22
N GLY A 27 11.71 -32.91 28.91
CA GLY A 27 10.81 -31.81 29.21
C GLY A 27 10.84 -30.60 28.26
N ARG A 28 9.88 -30.55 27.33
CA ARG A 28 9.51 -29.28 26.71
C ARG A 28 8.81 -28.45 27.80
N VAL A 29 9.55 -27.52 28.42
CA VAL A 29 8.95 -26.47 29.26
C VAL A 29 7.89 -25.81 28.40
N ALA A 30 6.62 -26.00 28.76
CA ALA A 30 5.57 -25.13 28.26
C ALA A 30 5.89 -23.74 28.80
N THR A 31 6.59 -22.92 28.02
CA THR A 31 6.64 -21.49 28.28
C THR A 31 5.21 -21.01 28.16
N ALA A 32 4.57 -20.85 29.31
CA ALA A 32 3.30 -20.15 29.42
C ALA A 32 3.47 -18.82 28.68
N SER A 33 2.88 -18.70 27.49
CA SER A 33 2.76 -17.40 26.85
C SER A 33 1.88 -16.58 27.78
N ARG A 34 2.53 -15.67 28.50
CA ARG A 34 1.89 -14.76 29.43
C ARG A 34 0.65 -14.16 28.78
N SER A 35 -0.43 -14.16 29.54
CA SER A 35 -1.61 -13.34 29.33
C SER A 35 -1.26 -11.90 28.98
N SER A 36 -2.14 -11.28 28.18
CA SER A 36 -2.38 -9.83 28.05
C SER A 36 -1.43 -8.97 27.21
N ASP A 37 -1.18 -9.32 25.95
CA ASP A 37 -1.07 -8.26 24.93
C ASP A 37 -2.49 -7.88 24.53
N ILE A 38 -3.10 -6.93 25.25
CA ILE A 38 -4.28 -6.24 24.73
C ILE A 38 -3.80 -5.55 23.45
N GLN A 39 -4.05 -6.15 22.28
CA GLN A 39 -3.83 -5.49 21.01
C GLN A 39 -4.79 -4.31 20.94
N MET A 40 -4.33 -3.17 21.44
CA MET A 40 -5.06 -1.92 21.39
C MET A 40 -5.07 -1.46 19.93
N ILE A 41 -6.11 -1.88 19.21
CA ILE A 41 -6.29 -1.52 17.80
C ILE A 41 -6.60 -0.03 17.74
N ARG A 42 -5.85 0.71 16.92
CA ARG A 42 -6.16 2.11 16.63
C ARG A 42 -7.42 2.18 15.76
N HIS A 43 -8.56 2.50 16.36
CA HIS A 43 -9.82 2.78 15.65
C HIS A 43 -9.78 4.14 14.91
N GLY A 44 -10.61 4.31 13.88
CA GLY A 44 -10.79 5.60 13.19
C GLY A 44 -9.62 6.10 12.34
N ASN A 45 -8.67 5.23 11.96
CA ASN A 45 -7.50 5.66 11.21
C ASN A 45 -7.81 6.01 9.73
N ARG A 46 -7.95 7.31 9.44
CA ARG A 46 -8.26 7.85 8.11
C ARG A 46 -7.03 8.03 7.20
N LEU A 47 -5.82 8.04 7.76
CA LEU A 47 -4.58 8.32 7.03
C LEU A 47 -3.91 7.02 6.57
N LYS A 48 -3.56 6.94 5.28
CA LYS A 48 -2.84 5.78 4.73
C LYS A 48 -1.33 5.95 4.91
N LYS A 49 -0.66 4.94 5.48
CA LYS A 49 0.79 4.99 5.77
C LYS A 49 1.69 4.87 4.53
N LEU A 50 1.19 4.32 3.42
CA LEU A 50 1.92 4.11 2.14
C LEU A 50 3.27 3.38 2.28
N ASN A 51 3.46 2.58 3.33
CA ASN A 51 4.72 1.90 3.65
C ASN A 51 5.92 2.86 3.72
N LYS A 52 5.69 4.11 4.15
CA LYS A 52 6.73 5.13 4.32
C LYS A 52 6.61 5.81 5.68
N PRO A 53 7.73 6.23 6.31
CA PRO A 53 7.69 7.09 7.49
C PRO A 53 7.01 8.43 7.18
N ALA A 54 6.65 9.18 8.23
CA ALA A 54 5.83 10.38 8.11
C ALA A 54 6.46 11.44 7.18
N ASP A 55 7.77 11.69 7.32
CA ASP A 55 8.48 12.73 6.57
C ASP A 55 8.54 12.40 5.07
N GLN A 56 8.93 11.18 4.74
CA GLN A 56 8.97 10.71 3.35
C GLN A 56 7.58 10.68 2.72
N ARG A 57 6.54 10.32 3.48
CA ARG A 57 5.16 10.33 2.98
C ARG A 57 4.71 11.76 2.66
N LYS A 58 5.02 12.73 3.53
CA LYS A 58 4.71 14.14 3.30
C LYS A 58 5.40 14.65 2.04
N ALA A 59 6.69 14.36 1.87
CA ALA A 59 7.45 14.74 0.69
C ALA A 59 6.91 14.11 -0.61
N LEU A 60 6.51 12.83 -0.56
CA LEU A 60 5.93 12.11 -1.69
C LEU A 60 4.60 12.73 -2.14
N LEU A 61 3.67 12.96 -1.21
CA LEU A 61 2.37 13.55 -1.53
C LEU A 61 2.54 14.98 -2.08
N ARG A 62 3.45 15.75 -1.48
CA ARG A 62 3.82 17.09 -1.95
C ARG A 62 4.30 17.09 -3.40
N GLY A 63 5.17 16.15 -3.75
CA GLY A 63 5.67 15.97 -5.12
C GLY A 63 4.55 15.63 -6.10
N LEU A 64 3.76 14.60 -5.80
CA LEU A 64 2.67 14.16 -6.67
C LEU A 64 1.60 15.25 -6.87
N THR A 65 1.28 16.04 -5.84
CA THR A 65 0.36 17.18 -5.99
C THR A 65 0.96 18.25 -6.90
N THR A 66 2.25 18.55 -6.77
CA THR A 66 2.93 19.53 -7.62
C THR A 66 2.93 19.09 -9.09
N GLU A 67 3.24 17.81 -9.35
CA GLU A 67 3.22 17.23 -10.69
C GLU A 67 1.81 17.19 -11.28
N LEU A 68 0.80 16.87 -10.47
CA LEU A 68 -0.60 16.87 -10.90
C LEU A 68 -1.06 18.26 -11.34
N ILE A 69 -0.71 19.31 -10.58
CA ILE A 69 -1.08 20.69 -10.95
C ILE A 69 -0.33 21.12 -12.21
N ARG A 70 0.94 20.71 -12.37
CA ARG A 70 1.76 21.06 -13.53
C ARG A 70 1.25 20.44 -14.83
N HIS A 71 0.89 19.15 -14.80
CA HIS A 71 0.55 18.40 -16.02
C HIS A 71 -0.96 18.17 -16.20
N GLY A 72 -1.78 18.42 -15.17
CA GLY A 72 -3.22 18.14 -15.17
C GLY A 72 -3.59 16.67 -15.04
N ARG A 73 -2.71 15.74 -15.42
CA ARG A 73 -2.93 14.29 -15.38
C ARG A 73 -1.64 13.54 -15.06
N ILE A 74 -1.69 12.61 -14.11
CA ILE A 74 -0.55 11.75 -13.75
C ILE A 74 -0.98 10.29 -13.57
N LYS A 75 -0.07 9.37 -13.91
CA LYS A 75 -0.26 7.92 -13.73
C LYS A 75 0.59 7.44 -12.55
N SER A 76 -0.06 6.85 -11.54
CA SER A 76 0.64 6.31 -10.36
C SER A 76 -0.06 5.04 -9.85
N THR A 77 0.27 4.57 -8.64
CA THR A 77 -0.46 3.44 -8.03
C THR A 77 -1.79 3.92 -7.47
N LEU A 78 -2.83 3.07 -7.50
CA LEU A 78 -4.17 3.46 -7.08
C LEU A 78 -4.21 3.97 -5.63
N ARG A 79 -3.43 3.35 -4.74
CA ARG A 79 -3.31 3.81 -3.34
C ARG A 79 -2.75 5.22 -3.22
N ARG A 80 -1.76 5.59 -4.05
CA ARG A 80 -1.19 6.94 -4.05
C ARG A 80 -2.20 7.94 -4.62
N CYS A 81 -2.83 7.63 -5.77
CA CYS A 81 -3.86 8.50 -6.37
C CYS A 81 -5.00 8.83 -5.39
N LYS A 82 -5.51 7.82 -4.66
CA LYS A 82 -6.58 8.03 -3.66
C LYS A 82 -6.19 8.99 -2.52
N GLU A 83 -4.92 8.97 -2.10
CA GLU A 83 -4.46 9.88 -1.04
C GLU A 83 -4.17 11.28 -1.59
N VAL A 84 -3.57 11.38 -2.78
CA VAL A 84 -3.28 12.66 -3.47
C VAL A 84 -4.56 13.46 -3.71
N ARG A 85 -5.70 12.78 -3.94
CA ARG A 85 -7.03 13.39 -4.06
C ARG A 85 -7.31 14.43 -2.98
N LYS A 86 -7.07 14.08 -1.71
CA LYS A 86 -7.34 14.97 -0.56
C LYS A 86 -6.51 16.25 -0.63
N THR A 87 -5.22 16.10 -0.92
CA THR A 87 -4.27 17.22 -0.99
C THR A 87 -4.51 18.10 -2.21
N ALA A 88 -4.83 17.50 -3.37
CA ALA A 88 -5.12 18.22 -4.59
C ALA A 88 -6.43 19.01 -4.48
N ASP A 89 -7.50 18.39 -4.00
CA ASP A 89 -8.78 19.07 -3.80
C ASP A 89 -8.63 20.25 -2.82
N HIS A 90 -7.82 20.09 -1.76
CA HIS A 90 -7.52 21.16 -0.82
C HIS A 90 -6.80 22.34 -1.49
N MET A 91 -5.81 22.09 -2.37
CA MET A 91 -5.13 23.17 -3.10
C MET A 91 -6.07 23.94 -4.01
N VAL A 92 -7.01 23.26 -4.68
CA VAL A 92 -8.02 23.91 -5.53
C VAL A 92 -8.97 24.75 -4.67
N THR A 93 -9.42 24.25 -3.52
CA THR A 93 -10.25 25.03 -2.59
C THR A 93 -9.54 26.29 -2.09
N LEU A 94 -8.25 26.21 -1.73
CA LEU A 94 -7.47 27.39 -1.36
C LEU A 94 -7.36 28.40 -2.51
N ALA A 95 -7.19 27.92 -3.74
CA ALA A 95 -7.13 28.77 -4.92
C ALA A 95 -8.47 29.46 -5.22
N LYS A 96 -9.61 28.82 -4.94
CA LYS A 96 -10.94 29.44 -5.05
C LYS A 96 -11.17 30.56 -4.03
N ASP A 97 -10.63 30.45 -2.82
CA ASP A 97 -10.73 31.50 -1.79
C ASP A 97 -9.93 32.77 -2.18
N GLY A 98 -8.76 32.60 -2.82
CA GLY A 98 -7.98 33.71 -3.36
C GLY A 98 -7.30 34.63 -2.33
N SER A 99 -7.56 34.43 -1.04
CA SER A 99 -7.00 35.25 0.05
C SER A 99 -5.47 35.18 0.15
N LEU A 100 -4.85 36.23 0.69
CA LEU A 100 -3.40 36.25 0.95
C LEU A 100 -2.97 35.10 1.88
N HIS A 101 -3.82 34.75 2.84
CA HIS A 101 -3.57 33.64 3.76
C HIS A 101 -3.57 32.31 3.02
N ALA A 102 -4.57 32.05 2.17
CA ALA A 102 -4.63 30.85 1.34
C ALA A 102 -3.41 30.73 0.41
N ARG A 103 -2.99 31.84 -0.20
CA ARG A 103 -1.78 31.88 -1.04
C ARG A 103 -0.52 31.51 -0.27
N ARG A 104 -0.34 32.02 0.96
CA ARG A 104 0.81 31.66 1.83
C ARG A 104 0.80 30.17 2.18
N GLN A 105 -0.36 29.60 2.48
CA GLN A 105 -0.50 28.16 2.75
C GLN A 105 -0.14 27.32 1.53
N ALA A 106 -0.61 27.70 0.34
CA ALA A 106 -0.31 27.01 -0.90
C ALA A 106 1.20 27.05 -1.24
N ILE A 107 1.86 28.20 -1.06
CA ILE A 107 3.31 28.36 -1.24
C ILE A 107 4.10 27.49 -0.26
N ALA A 108 3.63 27.34 0.98
CA ALA A 108 4.29 26.47 1.96
C ALA A 108 4.22 24.98 1.57
N TYR A 109 3.18 24.58 0.82
CA TYR A 109 2.97 23.20 0.40
C TYR A 109 3.50 22.89 -1.00
N VAL A 110 3.33 23.71 -2.03
CA VAL A 110 3.83 23.39 -3.39
C VAL A 110 5.34 23.69 -3.49
N TYR A 111 6.09 22.99 -4.34
CA TYR A 111 7.53 23.29 -4.51
C TYR A 111 7.79 24.52 -5.38
N ASP A 112 6.96 24.72 -6.41
CA ASP A 112 7.14 25.76 -7.42
C ASP A 112 6.21 26.95 -7.14
N LYS A 113 6.80 28.14 -6.96
CA LYS A 113 6.05 29.37 -6.69
C LYS A 113 5.27 29.84 -7.92
N GLN A 114 5.86 29.75 -9.12
CA GLN A 114 5.22 30.21 -10.36
C GLN A 114 3.95 29.40 -10.64
N LEU A 115 4.00 28.09 -10.36
CA LEU A 115 2.85 27.21 -10.50
C LEU A 115 1.70 27.62 -9.56
N VAL A 116 2.00 28.09 -8.35
CA VAL A 116 0.97 28.61 -7.42
C VAL A 116 0.33 29.87 -8.00
N HIS A 117 1.09 30.79 -8.60
CA HIS A 117 0.50 31.97 -9.23
C HIS A 117 -0.48 31.59 -10.34
N ALA A 118 -0.06 30.70 -11.24
CA ALA A 118 -0.91 30.20 -12.33
C ALA A 118 -2.17 29.47 -11.81
N LEU A 119 -2.05 28.69 -10.73
CA LEU A 119 -3.18 28.00 -10.11
C LEU A 119 -4.25 28.99 -9.63
N PHE A 120 -3.84 30.07 -8.94
CA PHE A 120 -4.76 31.06 -8.40
C PHE A 120 -5.41 31.93 -9.49
N GLU A 121 -4.79 32.06 -10.66
CA GLU A 121 -5.36 32.77 -11.80
C GLU A 121 -6.39 31.90 -12.55
N GLN A 122 -6.07 30.63 -12.79
CA GLN A 122 -6.88 29.75 -13.66
C GLN A 122 -8.04 29.05 -12.94
N VAL A 123 -7.87 28.69 -11.66
CA VAL A 123 -8.86 27.89 -10.91
C VAL A 123 -10.21 28.59 -10.69
N PRO A 124 -10.26 29.89 -10.32
CA PRO A 124 -11.53 30.56 -10.07
C PRO A 124 -12.46 30.52 -11.28
N GLU A 125 -11.91 30.68 -12.49
CA GLU A 125 -12.67 30.60 -13.74
C GLU A 125 -13.09 29.16 -14.05
N ARG A 126 -12.16 28.20 -13.97
CA ARG A 126 -12.43 26.80 -14.36
C ARG A 126 -13.40 26.08 -13.41
N TYR A 127 -13.35 26.36 -12.12
CA TYR A 127 -14.11 25.62 -11.10
C TYR A 127 -15.10 26.48 -10.31
N ALA A 128 -15.51 27.64 -10.82
CA ALA A 128 -16.42 28.58 -10.15
C ALA A 128 -17.65 27.86 -9.56
N GLU A 129 -18.40 27.16 -10.41
CA GLU A 129 -19.69 26.56 -10.08
C GLU A 129 -19.58 25.25 -9.27
N ARG A 130 -18.41 24.59 -9.27
CA ARG A 130 -18.24 23.28 -8.66
C ARG A 130 -17.94 23.36 -7.16
N ASN A 131 -18.83 22.81 -6.34
CA ASN A 131 -18.65 22.73 -4.88
C ASN A 131 -17.92 21.43 -4.45
N GLY A 132 -16.70 21.23 -4.96
CA GLY A 132 -15.83 20.10 -4.58
C GLY A 132 -15.75 18.95 -5.58
N GLY A 133 -14.86 17.99 -5.28
CA GLY A 133 -14.55 16.86 -6.16
C GLY A 133 -13.92 17.33 -7.47
N TYR A 134 -12.77 18.00 -7.39
CA TYR A 134 -12.06 18.58 -8.52
C TYR A 134 -11.18 17.56 -9.25
N THR A 135 -10.86 16.46 -8.56
CA THR A 135 -10.03 15.38 -9.09
C THR A 135 -10.84 14.12 -9.36
N ARG A 136 -10.53 13.47 -10.48
CA ARG A 136 -11.05 12.14 -10.83
C ARG A 136 -9.92 11.12 -10.74
N VAL A 137 -10.23 9.95 -10.17
CA VAL A 137 -9.30 8.81 -10.12
C VAL A 137 -9.87 7.66 -10.92
N LEU A 138 -9.18 7.30 -11.99
CA LEU A 138 -9.49 6.19 -12.88
C LEU A 138 -8.57 4.99 -12.56
N ARG A 139 -9.09 3.78 -12.70
CA ARG A 139 -8.27 2.56 -12.61
C ARG A 139 -7.75 2.22 -14.00
N ASP A 140 -6.47 1.85 -14.08
CA ASP A 140 -5.76 1.67 -15.36
C ASP A 140 -5.18 0.25 -15.51
N GLY A 141 -5.56 -0.67 -14.62
CA GLY A 141 -5.11 -2.06 -14.61
C GLY A 141 -3.90 -2.31 -13.68
N TYR A 142 -3.15 -3.37 -13.95
CA TYR A 142 -2.00 -3.79 -13.14
C TYR A 142 -0.68 -3.59 -13.88
N ARG A 143 0.35 -3.18 -13.14
CA ARG A 143 1.71 -3.04 -13.68
C ARG A 143 2.35 -4.41 -13.89
N ARG A 144 3.04 -4.59 -15.02
CA ARG A 144 3.85 -5.79 -15.31
C ARG A 144 5.05 -5.86 -14.36
N GLY A 145 5.26 -7.01 -13.72
CA GLY A 145 6.40 -7.28 -12.85
C GLY A 145 6.00 -7.40 -11.38
N ASP A 146 5.55 -6.29 -10.77
CA ASP A 146 5.19 -6.23 -9.35
C ASP A 146 3.67 -6.38 -9.10
N ASN A 147 2.87 -6.53 -10.16
CA ASN A 147 1.41 -6.62 -10.13
C ASN A 147 0.75 -5.49 -9.31
N SER A 148 1.37 -4.31 -9.29
CA SER A 148 0.82 -3.15 -8.56
C SER A 148 -0.41 -2.61 -9.28
N GLU A 149 -1.52 -2.39 -8.56
CA GLU A 149 -2.72 -1.75 -9.11
C GLU A 149 -2.41 -0.28 -9.46
N MET A 150 -2.53 0.04 -10.74
CA MET A 150 -2.28 1.35 -11.32
C MET A 150 -3.57 2.17 -11.41
N GLY A 151 -3.43 3.47 -11.27
CA GLY A 151 -4.50 4.42 -11.47
C GLY A 151 -4.00 5.72 -12.06
N VAL A 152 -4.87 6.39 -12.78
CA VAL A 152 -4.64 7.72 -13.33
C VAL A 152 -5.46 8.72 -12.52
N ILE A 153 -4.83 9.81 -12.12
CA ILE A 153 -5.52 10.94 -11.48
C ILE A 153 -5.46 12.14 -12.43
N GLU A 154 -6.61 12.76 -12.62
CA GLU A 154 -6.79 13.91 -13.53
C GLU A 154 -7.61 15.01 -12.84
N LEU A 155 -7.27 16.25 -13.16
CA LEU A 155 -8.08 17.42 -12.87
C LEU A 155 -9.24 17.49 -13.87
N LEU A 156 -10.44 17.81 -13.39
CA LEU A 156 -11.65 17.93 -14.20
C LEU A 156 -11.72 19.21 -15.03
#